data_AF-A0AAD1GIK9-F1
#
_entry.id   AF-A0AAD1GIK9-F1
#
_cell.length_a   1.000
_cell.length_b   1.000
_cell.length_c   1.000
_cell.angle_alpha   90.00
_cell.angle_beta   90.00
_cell.angle_gamma   90.00
#
_symmetry.space_group_name_H-M   'P 1'
#
loop_
_entity.id
_entity.type
_entity.pdbx_description
1 polymer ?
#
loop_
_entity_poly.entity_id
_entity_poly.type
_entity_poly.pdbx_seq_one_letter_code
_entity_poly.pdbx_strand_id
1 'polypeptide(L)'
;MPISPGQILLAEFMEPMGISQSKLARDIDVPVTRINNIIKHHRSISPDTALCLGKYFNINPRWWMNMQNQYDLELAEDEGWKITEDRIRTFSMAS
;
A
#
# COMPACT_ATOMS: atom_id res chain seq x y z
N MET A 1 -4.12 -8.02 11.86
CA MET A 1 -3.26 -7.48 10.79
C MET A 1 -4.15 -6.98 9.68
N PRO A 2 -4.02 -5.69 9.33
CA PRO A 2 -4.81 -5.05 8.28
C PRO A 2 -4.52 -5.66 6.90
N ILE A 3 -5.46 -5.51 5.97
CA ILE A 3 -5.28 -5.97 4.58
C ILE A 3 -4.33 -4.99 3.90
N SER A 4 -3.23 -5.49 3.37
CA SER A 4 -2.24 -4.63 2.73
C SER A 4 -2.58 -4.32 1.27
N PRO A 5 -2.01 -3.24 0.71
CA PRO A 5 -2.10 -2.96 -0.73
C PRO A 5 -1.53 -4.07 -1.60
N GLY A 6 -0.52 -4.82 -1.11
CA GLY A 6 0.07 -5.94 -1.83
C GLY A 6 -0.86 -7.15 -1.94
N GLN A 7 -1.65 -7.41 -0.89
CA GLN A 7 -2.71 -8.43 -0.93
C GLN A 7 -3.80 -8.03 -1.92
N ILE A 8 -4.24 -6.77 -1.90
CA ILE A 8 -5.24 -6.24 -2.85
C ILE A 8 -4.74 -6.32 -4.29
N LEU A 9 -3.48 -5.91 -4.55
CA LEU A 9 -2.86 -6.02 -5.87
C LEU A 9 -2.89 -7.46 -6.38
N LEU A 10 -2.60 -8.44 -5.52
CA LEU A 10 -2.60 -9.84 -5.90
C LEU A 10 -4.03 -10.35 -6.16
N ALA A 11 -4.92 -10.26 -5.16
CA ALA A 11 -6.22 -10.91 -5.17
C ALA A 11 -7.25 -10.24 -6.08
N GLU A 12 -7.21 -8.90 -6.19
CA GLU A 12 -8.26 -8.13 -6.89
C GLU A 12 -7.86 -7.73 -8.33
N PHE A 13 -6.56 -7.79 -8.64
CA PHE A 13 -6.05 -7.39 -9.96
C PHE A 13 -5.30 -8.52 -10.65
N MET A 14 -4.25 -9.06 -10.03
CA MET A 14 -3.37 -10.00 -10.71
C MET A 14 -4.02 -11.37 -10.95
N GLU A 15 -4.61 -11.97 -9.91
CA GLU A 15 -5.25 -13.29 -10.01
C GLU A 15 -6.46 -13.27 -10.96
N PRO A 16 -7.41 -12.31 -10.87
CA PRO A 16 -8.57 -12.29 -11.76
C PRO A 16 -8.20 -12.04 -13.23
N MET A 17 -7.10 -11.33 -13.48
CA MET A 17 -6.61 -11.02 -14.83
C MET A 17 -5.59 -12.04 -15.37
N GLY A 18 -5.23 -13.05 -14.58
CA GLY A 18 -4.21 -14.05 -14.95
C GLY A 18 -2.81 -13.46 -15.16
N ILE A 19 -2.47 -12.38 -14.45
CA ILE A 19 -1.19 -11.66 -14.58
C ILE A 19 -0.19 -12.19 -13.56
N SER A 20 0.92 -12.76 -14.04
CA SER A 20 2.02 -13.18 -13.16
C SER A 20 2.81 -11.98 -12.61
N GLN A 21 3.51 -12.17 -11.49
CA GLN A 21 4.43 -11.15 -10.94
C GLN A 21 5.49 -10.73 -11.95
N SER A 22 6.02 -11.68 -12.74
CA SER A 22 7.01 -11.39 -13.78
C SER A 22 6.43 -10.61 -14.95
N LYS A 23 5.17 -10.88 -15.32
CA LYS A 23 4.47 -10.10 -16.35
C LYS A 23 4.22 -8.68 -15.89
N LEU A 24 3.64 -8.50 -14.70
CA LEU A 24 3.38 -7.16 -14.16
C LEU A 24 4.68 -6.35 -14.07
N ALA A 25 5.72 -6.94 -13.48
CA ALA A 25 7.02 -6.28 -13.30
C ALA A 25 7.62 -5.80 -14.62
N ARG A 26 7.62 -6.65 -15.66
CA ARG A 26 8.07 -6.28 -17.00
C ARG A 26 7.21 -5.18 -17.62
N ASP A 27 5.89 -5.30 -17.51
CA ASP A 27 4.97 -4.38 -18.19
C ASP A 27 4.99 -2.97 -17.55
N ILE A 28 5.38 -2.86 -16.27
CA ILE A 28 5.53 -1.58 -15.56
C ILE A 28 7.00 -1.14 -15.37
N ASP A 29 7.94 -1.81 -16.04
CA ASP A 29 9.38 -1.52 -16.04
C ASP A 29 10.03 -1.48 -14.65
N VAL A 30 9.80 -2.54 -13.85
CA VAL A 30 10.41 -2.71 -12.53
C VAL A 30 10.98 -4.12 -12.34
N PRO A 31 11.94 -4.32 -11.41
CA PRO A 31 12.39 -5.67 -11.06
C PRO A 31 11.26 -6.52 -10.48
N VAL A 32 11.21 -7.82 -10.82
CA VAL A 32 10.22 -8.78 -10.28
C VAL A 32 10.25 -8.82 -8.75
N THR A 33 11.43 -8.66 -8.15
CA THR A 33 11.61 -8.58 -6.69
C THR A 33 10.85 -7.42 -6.05
N ARG A 34 10.63 -6.32 -6.78
CA ARG A 34 9.80 -5.20 -6.29
C ARG A 34 8.35 -5.65 -6.08
N ILE A 35 7.77 -6.33 -7.08
CA ILE A 35 6.39 -6.85 -7.00
C ILE A 35 6.28 -7.91 -5.92
N ASN A 36 7.25 -8.83 -5.83
CA ASN A 36 7.26 -9.86 -4.80
C ASN A 36 7.27 -9.25 -3.38
N ASN A 37 8.11 -8.25 -3.15
CA ASN A 37 8.23 -7.59 -1.85
C ASN A 37 6.98 -6.78 -1.48
N ILE A 38 6.29 -6.19 -2.47
CA ILE A 38 4.99 -5.52 -2.24
C ILE A 38 3.95 -6.55 -1.80
N ILE A 39 3.82 -7.66 -2.54
CA ILE A 39 2.88 -8.74 -2.23
C ILE A 39 3.16 -9.39 -0.87
N LYS A 40 4.43 -9.46 -0.45
CA LYS A 40 4.83 -10.00 0.87
C LYS A 40 4.92 -8.96 1.98
N HIS A 41 4.60 -7.70 1.70
CA HIS A 41 4.60 -6.59 2.66
C HIS A 41 5.99 -6.28 3.23
N HIS A 42 7.04 -6.67 2.51
CA HIS A 42 8.42 -6.27 2.78
C HIS A 42 8.74 -4.90 2.16
N ARG A 43 7.80 -4.31 1.40
CA ARG A 43 7.94 -3.02 0.75
C ARG A 43 6.57 -2.37 0.54
N SER A 44 6.47 -1.10 0.91
CA SER A 44 5.32 -0.24 0.61
C SER A 44 5.23 0.11 -0.88
N ILE A 45 4.02 0.40 -1.36
CA ILE A 45 3.82 1.03 -2.67
C ILE A 45 4.32 2.48 -2.58
N SER A 46 5.38 2.80 -3.32
CA SER A 46 5.89 4.17 -3.45
C SER A 46 5.04 5.00 -4.42
N PRO A 47 5.13 6.35 -4.41
CA PRO A 47 4.44 7.19 -5.39
C PRO A 47 4.77 6.83 -6.85
N ASP A 48 6.05 6.54 -7.14
CA ASP A 48 6.51 6.04 -8.44
C ASP A 48 5.79 4.74 -8.85
N THR A 49 5.72 3.79 -7.92
CA THR A 49 5.02 2.51 -8.16
C THR A 49 3.52 2.74 -8.34
N ALA A 50 2.90 3.64 -7.58
CA ALA A 50 1.50 3.99 -7.70
C ALA A 50 1.16 4.63 -9.06
N LEU A 51 2.04 5.47 -9.61
CA LEU A 51 1.90 6.02 -10.96
C LEU A 51 1.93 4.90 -12.01
N CYS A 52 2.90 3.98 -11.90
CA CYS A 52 3.02 2.83 -12.78
C CYS A 52 1.80 1.90 -12.72
N LEU A 53 1.37 1.49 -11.53
CA LEU A 53 0.18 0.66 -11.32
C LEU A 53 -1.09 1.36 -11.78
N GLY A 54 -1.21 2.66 -11.51
CA GLY A 54 -2.34 3.46 -11.94
C GLY A 54 -2.48 3.52 -13.46
N LYS A 55 -1.37 3.73 -14.17
CA LYS A 55 -1.34 3.67 -15.64
C LYS A 55 -1.68 2.26 -16.15
N TYR A 56 -1.10 1.22 -15.55
CA TYR A 56 -1.26 -0.17 -16.02
C TYR A 56 -2.69 -0.70 -15.84
N PHE A 57 -3.30 -0.45 -14.68
CA PHE A 57 -4.64 -0.94 -14.35
C PHE A 57 -5.76 0.06 -14.65
N ASN A 58 -5.45 1.23 -15.21
CA ASN A 58 -6.38 2.34 -15.41
C ASN A 58 -7.10 2.75 -14.11
N ILE A 59 -6.33 2.86 -13.03
CA ILE A 59 -6.78 3.28 -11.70
C ILE A 59 -6.08 4.60 -11.34
N ASN A 60 -6.76 5.48 -10.60
CA ASN A 60 -6.12 6.70 -10.14
C ASN A 60 -4.94 6.35 -9.20
N PRO A 61 -3.71 6.85 -9.44
CA PRO A 61 -2.55 6.60 -8.58
C PRO A 61 -2.78 6.93 -7.10
N ARG A 62 -3.61 7.93 -6.80
CA ARG A 62 -3.96 8.28 -5.41
C ARG A 62 -4.71 7.18 -4.69
N TRP A 63 -5.44 6.33 -5.42
CA TRP A 63 -6.14 5.19 -4.82
C TRP A 63 -5.15 4.21 -4.18
N TRP A 64 -4.06 3.88 -4.89
CA TRP A 64 -2.97 3.06 -4.35
C TRP A 64 -2.29 3.70 -3.14
N MET A 65 -2.03 5.01 -3.20
CA MET A 65 -1.44 5.74 -2.08
C MET A 65 -2.36 5.80 -0.85
N ASN A 66 -3.67 5.97 -1.06
CA ASN A 66 -4.63 6.00 0.04
C ASN A 66 -4.71 4.65 0.74
N MET A 67 -4.69 3.53 0.00
CA MET A 67 -4.62 2.20 0.61
C MET A 67 -3.33 2.00 1.41
N GLN A 68 -2.18 2.45 0.88
CA GLN A 68 -0.91 2.35 1.59
C GLN A 68 -0.96 3.16 2.90
N ASN A 69 -1.43 4.41 2.85
CA ASN A 69 -1.55 5.25 4.03
C ASN A 69 -2.50 4.64 5.08
N GLN A 70 -3.63 4.09 4.63
CA GLN A 70 -4.59 3.44 5.53
C GLN A 70 -3.96 2.22 6.20
N TYR A 71 -3.30 1.34 5.43
CA TYR A 71 -2.60 0.17 5.97
C TYR A 71 -1.52 0.56 6.97
N ASP A 72 -0.71 1.58 6.65
CA ASP A 72 0.38 2.04 7.52
C ASP A 72 -0.15 2.63 8.83
N LEU A 73 -1.30 3.34 8.80
CA LEU A 73 -1.97 3.85 10.00
C LEU A 73 -2.54 2.71 10.85
N GLU A 74 -3.27 1.77 10.25
CA GLU A 74 -3.84 0.62 10.97
C GLU A 74 -2.73 -0.24 11.62
N LEU A 75 -1.58 -0.39 10.95
CA LEU A 75 -0.43 -1.09 11.52
C LEU A 75 0.17 -0.31 12.71
N ALA A 76 0.33 1.00 12.61
CA ALA A 76 0.83 1.82 13.71
C ALA A 76 -0.13 1.83 14.92
N GLU A 77 -1.44 1.77 14.65
CA GLU A 77 -2.47 1.62 15.67
C GLU A 77 -2.33 0.31 16.44
N ASP A 78 -2.16 -0.81 15.71
CA ASP A 78 -1.97 -2.15 16.27
C ASP A 78 -0.64 -2.27 17.06
N GLU A 79 0.44 -1.61 16.62
CA GLU A 79 1.78 -1.78 17.19
C GLU A 79 2.03 -1.00 18.49
N GLY A 80 1.32 0.10 18.74
CA GLY A 80 1.61 0.89 19.94
C GLY A 80 0.91 2.22 20.09
N TRP A 81 -0.07 2.55 19.24
CA TRP A 81 -0.78 3.82 19.35
C TRP A 81 -1.41 4.01 20.73
N LYS A 82 -2.09 3.01 21.29
CA LYS A 82 -2.73 3.11 22.62
C LYS A 82 -1.78 3.56 23.73
N ILE A 83 -0.52 3.11 23.68
CA ILE A 83 0.50 3.50 24.67
C ILE A 83 0.93 4.96 24.47
N THR A 84 0.98 5.39 23.20
CA THR A 84 1.42 6.72 22.82
C THR A 84 0.31 7.75 23.07
N GLU A 85 -0.92 7.43 22.69
CA GLU A 85 -2.12 8.26 22.77
C GLU A 85 -2.30 8.86 24.17
N ASP A 86 -2.22 8.04 25.22
CA ASP A 86 -2.33 8.47 26.63
C ASP A 86 -1.32 9.57 27.03
N ARG A 87 -0.22 9.72 26.28
CA ARG A 87 0.86 10.68 26.54
C ARG A 87 0.79 11.92 25.66
N ILE A 88 -0.09 11.94 24.65
CA ILE A 88 -0.24 13.05 23.71
C ILE A 88 -1.31 14.02 24.22
N ARG A 89 -0.99 15.32 24.21
CA ARG A 89 -1.95 16.37 24.58
C ARG A 89 -2.70 16.85 23.33
N THR A 90 -4.02 16.97 23.42
CA THR A 90 -4.83 17.61 22.39
C THR A 90 -4.66 19.12 22.46
N PHE A 91 -4.25 19.74 21.36
CA PHE A 91 -4.25 21.19 21.26
C PHE A 91 -5.68 21.73 21.26
N SER A 92 -5.97 22.67 22.16
CA SER A 92 -7.25 23.37 22.22
C SER A 92 -6.96 24.86 22.06
N MET A 93 -7.58 25.50 21.05
CA MET A 93 -7.57 26.96 20.96
C MET A 93 -8.52 27.51 22.03
N ALA A 94 -7.98 28.32 22.94
CA ALA A 94 -8.82 29.08 23.86
C ALA A 94 -9.76 29.99 23.06
N SER A 95 -11.05 29.95 23.40
CA SER A 95 -12.09 30.82 22.82
C SER A 95 -11.89 32.28 23.19
#